data_AF-A0AAV4Q7G4-F1
#
_entry.id   AF-A0AAV4Q7G4-F1
#
_cell.length_a   1.000
_cell.length_b   1.000
_cell.length_c   1.000
_cell.angle_alpha   90.00
_cell.angle_beta   90.00
_cell.angle_gamma   90.00
#
_symmetry.space_group_name_H-M   'P 1'
#
loop_
_entity.id
_entity.type
_entity.pdbx_description
1 polymer ?
#
loop_
_entity_poly.entity_id
_entity_poly.type
_entity_poly.pdbx_seq_one_letter_code
_entity_poly.pdbx_strand_id
1 'polypeptide(L)'
;MFSTKFMMLSEVQPLLDTFPDRRPPDPDVLNDAGCTCDDCDLPHHVSTREEVRHLVEVVKTFLLEIPKPAIITIARSSRDDYCPPEDVNFIQDCVLEMLEEVYGCIEIQRDYETDNSEEEPPQSTSA
;
A
#
# COMPACT_ATOMS: atom_id res chain seq x y z
N MET A 1 -1.61 -21.90 0.66
CA MET A 1 -1.90 -21.63 2.09
C MET A 1 -0.84 -20.66 2.56
N PHE A 2 -1.07 -19.35 2.41
CA PHE A 2 -0.12 -18.34 2.85
C PHE A 2 -0.27 -18.21 4.36
N SER A 3 0.72 -18.72 5.10
CA SER A 3 0.79 -18.64 6.55
C SER A 3 1.37 -17.28 6.91
N THR A 4 0.54 -16.26 7.08
CA THR A 4 0.96 -15.00 7.70
C THR A 4 1.32 -15.31 9.14
N LYS A 5 2.61 -15.43 9.44
CA LYS A 5 3.10 -15.67 10.79
C LYS A 5 2.94 -14.36 11.55
N PHE A 6 1.88 -14.26 12.34
CA PHE A 6 1.70 -13.17 13.29
C PHE A 6 2.83 -13.31 14.33
N MET A 7 3.85 -12.44 14.27
CA MET A 7 4.89 -12.40 15.30
C MET A 7 4.21 -12.08 16.63
N MET A 8 4.43 -12.93 17.64
CA MET A 8 3.91 -12.67 18.98
C MET A 8 4.69 -11.50 19.57
N LEU A 9 4.02 -10.54 20.22
CA LEU A 9 4.67 -9.37 20.83
C LEU A 9 5.82 -9.75 21.78
N SER A 10 5.73 -10.93 22.42
CA SER A 10 6.77 -11.50 23.28
C SER A 10 8.07 -11.83 22.57
N GLU A 11 8.03 -12.13 21.27
CA GLU A 11 9.22 -12.47 20.47
C GLU A 11 10.02 -11.21 20.09
N VAL A 12 9.38 -10.05 20.04
CA VAL A 12 10.00 -8.76 19.69
C VAL A 12 10.43 -7.97 20.93
N GLN A 13 9.94 -8.32 22.12
CA GLN A 13 10.32 -7.66 23.38
C GLN A 13 11.85 -7.58 23.63
N PRO A 14 12.64 -8.65 23.42
CA PRO A 14 14.09 -8.57 23.58
C PRO A 14 14.75 -7.57 22.62
N LEU A 15 14.17 -7.39 21.43
CA LEU A 15 14.63 -6.44 20.42
C LEU A 15 14.27 -5.00 20.82
N LEU A 16 13.07 -4.79 21.37
CA LEU A 16 12.61 -3.51 21.92
C LEU A 16 13.48 -3.03 23.10
N ASP A 17 13.97 -3.96 23.92
CA ASP A 17 14.87 -3.67 25.05
C ASP A 17 16.29 -3.26 24.62
N THR A 18 16.70 -3.55 23.38
CA THR A 18 17.98 -3.11 22.81
C THR A 18 17.98 -1.68 22.28
N PHE A 19 16.81 -1.07 22.05
CA PHE A 19 16.74 0.32 21.56
C PHE A 19 16.82 1.32 22.72
N PRO A 20 17.63 2.39 22.58
CA PRO A 20 17.65 3.46 23.57
C PRO A 20 16.24 4.06 23.71
N ASP A 21 15.77 4.17 24.95
CA ASP A 21 14.44 4.64 25.35
C ASP A 21 13.23 3.72 25.06
N ARG A 22 13.43 2.44 24.66
CA ARG A 22 12.32 1.51 24.29
C ARG A 22 11.35 2.07 23.25
N ARG A 23 11.75 3.13 22.53
CA ARG A 23 10.95 3.64 21.42
C ARG A 23 11.11 2.69 20.24
N PRO A 24 10.01 2.38 19.52
CA PRO A 24 10.14 1.63 18.30
C PRO A 24 11.08 2.38 17.35
N PRO A 25 11.94 1.67 16.60
CA PRO A 25 12.77 2.30 15.59
C PRO A 25 11.90 3.09 14.62
N ASP A 26 12.48 4.15 14.05
CA ASP A 26 11.87 4.89 12.95
C ASP A 26 11.40 3.89 11.88
N PRO A 27 10.13 3.95 11.42
CA PRO A 27 9.59 3.02 10.44
C PRO A 27 10.45 2.92 9.17
N ASP A 28 11.04 4.04 8.73
CA ASP A 28 11.89 4.08 7.55
C ASP A 28 13.21 3.32 7.81
N VAL A 29 13.79 3.49 9.01
CA VAL A 29 15.00 2.76 9.41
C VAL A 29 14.73 1.26 9.59
N LEU A 30 13.56 0.90 10.11
CA LEU A 30 13.15 -0.50 10.26
C LEU A 30 12.92 -1.15 8.88
N ASN A 31 12.29 -0.42 7.96
CA ASN A 31 12.09 -0.83 6.58
C ASN A 31 13.44 -1.04 5.88
N ASP A 32 14.35 -0.07 5.94
CA ASP A 32 15.68 -0.13 5.35
C ASP A 32 16.51 -1.30 5.89
N ALA A 33 16.45 -1.55 7.20
CA ALA A 33 17.10 -2.71 7.79
C ALA A 33 16.49 -4.03 7.31
N GLY A 34 15.18 -4.07 7.08
CA GLY A 34 14.45 -5.19 6.49
C GLY A 34 14.84 -5.46 5.04
N CYS A 35 15.11 -4.39 4.26
CA CYS A 35 15.56 -4.43 2.86
C CYS A 35 17.01 -4.95 2.67
N THR A 36 17.75 -5.21 3.76
CA THR A 36 19.10 -5.81 3.68
C THR A 36 19.08 -7.35 3.57
N CYS A 37 17.90 -7.97 3.63
CA CYS A 37 17.73 -9.43 3.56
C CYS A 37 17.43 -9.93 2.13
N ASP A 38 17.31 -9.02 1.18
CA ASP A 38 16.84 -9.19 -0.18
C ASP A 38 17.99 -8.86 -1.15
N ASP A 39 18.75 -9.90 -1.52
CA ASP A 39 19.83 -9.82 -2.51
C ASP A 39 19.34 -9.62 -3.97
N CYS A 40 18.06 -9.35 -4.17
CA CYS A 40 17.46 -9.21 -5.50
C CYS A 40 16.93 -7.78 -5.68
N ASP A 41 17.44 -7.09 -6.70
CA ASP A 41 16.87 -5.81 -7.16
C ASP A 41 15.36 -5.93 -7.39
N LEU A 42 14.63 -4.83 -7.19
CA LEU A 42 13.22 -4.69 -7.54
C LEU A 42 12.95 -5.26 -8.95
N PRO A 43 11.82 -5.96 -9.16
CA PRO A 43 11.49 -6.49 -10.48
C PRO A 43 11.56 -5.40 -11.55
N HIS A 44 12.40 -5.57 -12.56
CA HIS A 44 12.60 -4.55 -13.60
C HIS A 44 11.42 -4.42 -14.59
N HIS A 45 10.43 -5.30 -14.51
CA HIS A 45 9.29 -5.29 -15.43
C HIS A 45 8.24 -4.28 -14.97
N VAL A 46 8.08 -3.21 -15.75
CA VAL A 46 6.97 -2.27 -15.61
C VAL A 46 5.85 -2.71 -16.53
N SER A 47 4.67 -2.98 -15.95
CA SER A 47 3.48 -3.37 -16.71
C SER A 47 3.03 -2.26 -17.64
N THR A 48 2.73 -2.63 -18.88
CA THR A 48 2.07 -1.74 -19.84
C THR A 48 0.62 -1.47 -19.43
N ARG A 49 0.03 -0.39 -19.96
CA ARG A 49 -1.37 -0.05 -19.67
C ARG A 49 -2.34 -1.14 -20.12
N GLU A 50 -2.01 -1.85 -21.20
CA GLU A 50 -2.79 -2.97 -21.72
C GLU A 50 -2.73 -4.17 -20.78
N GLU A 51 -1.55 -4.48 -20.21
CA GLU A 51 -1.40 -5.52 -19.20
C GLU A 51 -2.17 -5.19 -17.92
N VAL A 52 -2.12 -3.92 -17.46
CA VAL A 52 -2.92 -3.45 -16.32
C VAL A 52 -4.41 -3.64 -16.58
N ARG A 53 -4.93 -3.18 -17.73
CA ARG A 53 -6.35 -3.35 -18.07
C ARG A 53 -6.74 -4.83 -18.16
N HIS A 54 -5.88 -5.67 -18.73
CA HIS A 54 -6.11 -7.10 -18.78
C HIS A 54 -6.22 -7.71 -17.37
N LEU A 55 -5.32 -7.33 -16.46
CA LEU A 55 -5.37 -7.77 -15.07
C LEU A 55 -6.68 -7.32 -14.38
N VAL A 56 -7.10 -6.07 -14.59
CA VAL A 56 -8.36 -5.55 -14.05
C VAL A 56 -9.56 -6.36 -14.57
N GLU A 57 -9.58 -6.75 -15.84
CA GLU A 57 -10.65 -7.60 -16.41
C GLU A 57 -10.65 -9.03 -15.82
N VAL A 58 -9.46 -9.59 -15.54
CA VAL A 58 -9.35 -10.87 -14.84
C VAL A 58 -9.91 -10.77 -13.42
N VAL A 59 -9.60 -9.68 -12.70
CA VAL A 59 -10.15 -9.41 -11.36
C VAL A 59 -11.67 -9.25 -11.42
N LYS A 60 -12.19 -8.53 -12.42
CA LYS A 60 -13.63 -8.41 -12.66
C LYS A 60 -14.30 -9.77 -12.78
N THR A 61 -13.73 -10.64 -13.61
CA THR A 61 -14.23 -12.01 -13.79
C THR A 61 -14.25 -12.77 -12.47
N PHE A 62 -13.18 -12.67 -11.68
CA PHE A 62 -13.13 -13.25 -10.34
C PHE A 62 -14.20 -12.70 -9.39
N LEU A 63 -14.45 -11.38 -9.42
CA LEU A 63 -15.45 -10.73 -8.57
C LEU A 63 -16.89 -11.15 -8.89
N LEU A 64 -17.16 -11.55 -10.13
CA LEU A 64 -18.47 -12.08 -10.55
C LEU A 64 -18.73 -13.50 -10.03
N GLU A 65 -17.67 -14.25 -9.71
CA GLU A 65 -17.77 -15.64 -9.22
C GLU A 65 -17.88 -15.73 -7.69
N ILE A 66 -17.68 -14.63 -6.97
CA ILE A 66 -17.80 -14.58 -5.51
C ILE A 66 -19.10 -13.89 -5.06
N PRO A 67 -19.62 -14.21 -3.86
CA PRO A 67 -20.73 -13.47 -3.28
C PRO A 67 -20.41 -11.99 -3.15
N LYS A 68 -21.42 -11.12 -3.34
CA LYS A 68 -21.24 -9.67 -3.25
C LYS A 68 -20.62 -9.27 -1.89
N PRO A 69 -19.43 -8.65 -1.88
CA PRO A 69 -18.81 -8.19 -0.65
C PRO A 69 -19.58 -7.00 -0.06
N ALA A 70 -19.50 -6.84 1.26
CA ALA A 70 -20.06 -5.67 1.94
C ALA A 70 -19.13 -4.45 1.86
N ILE A 71 -17.81 -4.69 1.91
CA ILE A 71 -16.76 -3.66 1.92
C ILE A 71 -15.60 -4.15 1.06
N ILE A 72 -15.00 -3.23 0.29
CA ILE A 72 -13.77 -3.46 -0.48
C ILE A 72 -12.76 -2.42 -0.02
N THR A 73 -11.58 -2.87 0.39
CA THR A 73 -10.46 -2.00 0.79
C THR A 73 -9.32 -2.16 -0.21
N ILE A 74 -8.80 -1.05 -0.72
CA ILE A 74 -7.72 -1.05 -1.71
C ILE A 74 -6.55 -0.25 -1.14
N ALA A 75 -5.38 -0.87 -1.05
CA ALA A 75 -4.16 -0.19 -0.67
C ALA A 75 -3.58 0.53 -1.90
N ARG A 76 -3.26 1.82 -1.77
CA ARG A 76 -2.64 2.63 -2.82
C ARG A 76 -1.12 2.57 -2.69
N SER A 77 -0.48 1.96 -3.68
CA SER A 77 0.96 1.73 -3.78
C SER A 77 1.72 3.00 -4.22
N SER A 78 1.43 4.16 -3.63
CA SER A 78 1.98 5.45 -4.11
C SER A 78 3.36 5.82 -3.55
N ARG A 79 3.89 5.05 -2.58
CA ARG A 79 5.11 5.36 -1.82
C ARG A 79 6.08 4.16 -1.68
N ASP A 80 5.83 3.05 -2.35
CA ASP A 80 6.54 1.79 -2.10
C ASP A 80 7.62 1.44 -3.14
N ASP A 81 7.97 2.37 -4.03
CA ASP A 81 8.93 2.19 -5.14
C ASP A 81 8.59 1.07 -6.14
N TYR A 82 7.49 0.33 -5.96
CA TYR A 82 7.03 -0.71 -6.89
C TYR A 82 6.13 -0.16 -8.01
N CYS A 83 5.22 0.78 -7.68
CA CYS A 83 4.31 1.36 -8.66
C CYS A 83 4.88 2.68 -9.23
N PRO A 84 5.05 2.80 -10.56
CA PRO A 84 5.40 4.07 -11.18
C PRO A 84 4.39 5.16 -10.79
N PRO A 85 4.83 6.33 -10.29
CA PRO A 85 3.94 7.36 -9.75
C PRO A 85 2.97 7.91 -10.82
N GLU A 86 3.36 7.90 -12.09
CA GLU A 86 2.53 8.31 -13.23
C GLU A 86 1.34 7.37 -13.49
N ASP A 87 1.44 6.11 -13.09
CA ASP A 87 0.43 5.08 -13.37
C ASP A 87 -0.51 4.82 -12.19
N VAL A 88 -0.17 5.30 -10.98
CA VAL A 88 -0.99 5.12 -9.76
C VAL A 88 -2.44 5.52 -9.98
N ASN A 89 -2.67 6.73 -10.52
CA ASN A 89 -4.02 7.23 -10.75
C ASN A 89 -4.74 6.45 -11.86
N PHE A 90 -4.01 6.10 -12.92
CA PHE A 90 -4.56 5.31 -14.02
C PHE A 90 -5.05 3.92 -13.55
N ILE A 91 -4.24 3.24 -12.73
CA ILE A 91 -4.60 1.94 -12.15
C ILE A 91 -5.82 2.09 -11.25
N GLN A 92 -5.82 3.10 -10.37
CA GLN A 92 -6.93 3.38 -9.47
C GLN A 92 -8.24 3.60 -10.23
N ASP A 93 -8.22 4.46 -11.26
CA ASP A 93 -9.40 4.77 -12.07
C ASP A 93 -9.92 3.51 -12.78
N CYS A 94 -9.03 2.70 -13.36
CA CYS A 94 -9.42 1.43 -13.99
C CYS A 94 -10.13 0.48 -13.01
N VAL A 95 -9.64 0.38 -11.77
CA VAL A 95 -10.26 -0.48 -10.74
C VAL A 95 -11.60 0.09 -10.29
N LEU A 96 -11.72 1.40 -10.08
CA LEU A 96 -12.97 2.03 -9.66
C LEU A 96 -14.05 1.90 -10.74
N GLU A 97 -13.72 2.15 -12.01
CA GLU A 97 -14.63 1.94 -13.15
C GLU A 97 -15.11 0.49 -13.20
N MET A 98 -14.21 -0.48 -13.06
CA MET A 98 -14.57 -1.90 -13.02
C MET A 98 -15.50 -2.25 -11.85
N LEU A 99 -15.26 -1.69 -10.66
CA LEU A 99 -16.11 -1.93 -9.50
C LEU A 99 -17.51 -1.31 -9.67
N GLU A 100 -17.60 -0.13 -10.28
CA GLU A 100 -18.88 0.47 -10.66
C GLU A 100 -19.64 -0.37 -11.68
N GLU A 101 -18.94 -0.96 -12.66
CA GLU A 101 -19.55 -1.87 -13.64
C GLU A 101 -20.13 -3.14 -12.98
N VAL A 102 -19.43 -3.71 -11.98
CA VAL A 102 -19.83 -4.95 -11.31
C VAL A 102 -20.93 -4.72 -10.27
N TYR A 103 -20.81 -3.65 -9.46
CA TYR A 103 -21.67 -3.46 -8.29
C TYR A 103 -22.65 -2.28 -8.40
N GLY A 104 -22.55 -1.47 -9.46
CA GLY A 104 -23.36 -0.28 -9.69
C GLY A 104 -22.85 0.91 -8.88
N CYS A 105 -23.77 1.68 -8.30
CA CYS A 105 -23.41 2.83 -7.47
C CYS A 105 -22.71 2.36 -6.19
N ILE A 106 -21.43 2.75 -6.04
CA ILE A 106 -20.59 2.47 -4.87
C ILE A 106 -20.26 3.76 -4.13
N GLU A 107 -20.17 3.67 -2.81
CA GLU A 107 -19.65 4.75 -1.97
C GLU A 107 -18.12 4.62 -1.91
N ILE A 108 -17.39 5.70 -2.24
CA ILE A 108 -15.93 5.71 -2.31
C ILE A 108 -15.38 6.64 -1.24
N GLN A 109 -14.55 6.09 -0.34
CA GLN A 109 -13.81 6.83 0.68
C GLN A 109 -12.31 6.79 0.37
N ARG A 110 -11.66 7.95 0.32
CA ARG A 110 -10.22 8.10 0.01
C ARG A 110 -9.47 8.64 1.23
N ASP A 111 -9.06 7.74 2.11
CA ASP A 111 -8.47 8.13 3.40
C ASP A 111 -7.15 8.90 3.24
N TYR A 112 -6.39 8.62 2.18
CA TYR A 112 -5.10 9.25 1.89
C TYR A 112 -5.19 10.76 1.58
N GLU A 113 -6.37 11.31 1.31
CA GLU A 113 -6.54 12.75 1.06
C GLU A 113 -6.50 13.56 2.37
N THR A 114 -6.75 12.91 3.51
CA THR A 114 -6.79 13.56 4.84
C THR A 114 -5.38 13.83 5.39
N ASP A 115 -4.38 13.07 4.95
CA ASP A 115 -2.99 13.21 5.42
C ASP A 115 -2.25 14.39 4.77
N ASN A 116 -2.80 15.02 3.73
CA ASN A 116 -2.15 16.08 2.95
C ASN A 116 -2.30 17.49 3.55
N SER A 117 -2.80 17.61 4.79
CA SER A 117 -3.04 18.89 5.47
C SER A 117 -2.08 19.21 6.63
N GLU A 118 -1.02 18.43 6.87
CA GLU A 118 -0.09 18.63 8.00
C GLU A 118 1.38 18.91 7.60
N GLU A 119 1.66 19.43 6.41
CA GLU A 119 2.98 20.01 6.07
C GLU A 119 2.96 21.54 6.21
N GLU A 120 2.91 22.05 7.45
CA GLU A 120 3.28 23.44 7.74
C GLU A 120 4.83 23.53 7.79
N PRO A 121 5.48 24.43 7.03
CA PRO A 121 6.93 24.58 7.06
C PRO A 121 7.39 25.11 8.44
N PRO A 122 8.58 24.71 8.94
CA PRO A 122 9.09 25.19 10.21
C PRO A 122 9.23 26.71 10.18
N GLN A 123 8.51 27.40 11.07
CA GLN A 123 8.65 28.84 11.27
C GLN A 123 10.09 29.16 11.68
N SER A 124 10.81 29.80 10.77
CA SER A 124 12.12 30.40 11.01
C SER A 124 12.02 31.45 12.12
N THR A 125 12.34 31.07 13.36
CA THR A 125 12.60 32.06 14.42
C THR A 125 13.96 32.68 14.14
N SER A 126 13.97 33.88 13.54
CA SER A 126 15.13 34.76 13.49
C SER A 126 15.48 35.25 14.90
N ALA A 127 16.76 35.14 15.25
CA ALA A 127 17.38 35.67 16.47
C ALA A 127 17.36 37.20 16.53
#